data_AF-A0A497SDQ7-F1
#
_entry.id   AF-A0A497SDQ7-F1
#
_cell.length_a   1.000
_cell.length_b   1.000
_cell.length_c   1.000
_cell.angle_alpha   90.00
_cell.angle_beta   90.00
_cell.angle_gamma   90.00
#
_symmetry.space_group_name_H-M   'P 1'
#
loop_
_entity.id
_entity.type
_entity.pdbx_description
1 polymer ?
#
loop_
_entity_poly.entity_id
_entity_poly.type
_entity_poly.pdbx_seq_one_letter_code
_entity_poly.pdbx_strand_id
1 'polypeptide(L)'
;MHPIAKIIIGIILIVGSVWWIARMAWQDFLVVLNGAIPPFVFLLGVFIVWLEIDEWKIERELKKEEERAKREARRKARKAKKKKRR
;
A
#
# COMPACT_ATOMS: atom_id res chain seq x y z
N MET A 1 43.65 7.12 0.19
CA MET A 1 42.88 7.32 -1.06
C MET A 1 42.32 8.74 -1.05
N HIS A 2 42.78 9.62 -1.95
CA HIS A 2 42.35 11.02 -1.96
C HIS A 2 40.84 11.15 -2.23
N PRO A 3 40.09 11.90 -1.40
CA PRO A 3 38.65 12.12 -1.58
C PRO A 3 38.28 12.65 -2.97
N ILE A 4 39.12 13.54 -3.52
CA ILE A 4 38.93 14.14 -4.85
C ILE A 4 38.99 13.09 -5.96
N ALA A 5 39.91 12.12 -5.87
CA ALA A 5 40.01 11.06 -6.87
C ALA A 5 38.75 10.18 -6.90
N LYS A 6 38.15 9.89 -5.74
CA LYS A 6 36.89 9.13 -5.67
C LYS A 6 35.74 9.86 -6.36
N ILE A 7 35.65 11.17 -6.16
CA ILE A 7 34.62 12.01 -6.79
C ILE A 7 34.79 12.01 -8.31
N ILE A 8 36.02 12.20 -8.80
CA ILE A 8 36.30 12.20 -10.25
C ILE A 8 35.97 10.84 -10.88
N ILE A 9 36.38 9.74 -10.24
CA ILE A 9 36.05 8.38 -10.70
C ILE A 9 34.53 8.19 -10.74
N GLY A 10 33.81 8.61 -9.69
CA GLY A 10 32.36 8.53 -9.66
C GLY A 10 31.70 9.29 -10.81
N ILE A 11 32.15 10.51 -11.09
CA ILE A 11 31.63 11.33 -12.20
C ILE A 11 31.89 10.64 -13.55
N ILE A 12 33.10 10.12 -13.79
CA ILE A 12 33.44 9.42 -15.03
C ILE A 12 32.54 8.19 -15.23
N LEU A 13 32.29 7.42 -14.17
CA LEU A 13 31.41 6.25 -14.22
C LEU A 13 29.96 6.66 -14.53
N ILE A 14 29.45 7.72 -13.90
CA ILE A 14 28.10 8.22 -14.17
C ILE A 14 27.99 8.66 -15.63
N VAL A 15 28.86 9.55 -16.09
CA VAL A 15 28.80 10.10 -17.45
C VAL A 15 29.01 9.01 -18.49
N GLY A 16 29.99 8.13 -18.28
CA GLY A 16 30.27 7.01 -19.18
C GLY A 16 29.10 6.03 -19.27
N SER A 17 28.47 5.69 -18.14
CA SER A 17 27.32 4.77 -18.14
C SER A 17 26.10 5.38 -18.83
N VAL A 18 25.77 6.64 -18.54
CA VAL A 18 24.65 7.34 -19.18
C VAL A 18 24.88 7.46 -20.68
N TRP A 19 26.08 7.84 -21.10
CA TRP A 19 26.43 7.94 -22.52
C TRP A 19 26.34 6.60 -23.24
N TRP A 20 26.83 5.52 -22.61
CA TRP A 20 26.75 4.17 -23.16
C TRP A 20 25.31 3.69 -23.33
N ILE A 21 24.47 3.86 -22.30
CA ILE A 21 23.05 3.49 -22.35
C ILE A 21 22.34 4.30 -23.44
N ALA A 22 22.55 5.61 -23.47
CA ALA A 22 21.89 6.47 -24.45
C ALA A 22 22.28 6.16 -25.89
N ARG A 23 23.55 5.79 -26.14
CA ARG A 23 24.08 5.64 -27.51
C ARG A 23 24.00 4.22 -28.06
N MET A 24 24.22 3.22 -27.22
CA MET A 24 24.40 1.82 -27.62
C MET A 24 23.35 0.87 -27.05
N ALA A 25 22.93 1.05 -25.79
CA ALA A 25 22.09 0.08 -25.09
C ALA A 25 20.67 0.59 -24.77
N TRP A 26 20.16 1.56 -25.54
CA TRP A 26 18.87 2.19 -25.26
C TRP A 26 17.72 1.19 -25.31
N GLN A 27 17.73 0.31 -26.32
CA GLN A 27 16.70 -0.73 -26.46
C GLN A 27 16.77 -1.75 -25.33
N ASP A 28 17.95 -2.22 -24.95
CA ASP A 28 18.12 -3.17 -23.85
C ASP A 28 17.69 -2.57 -22.51
N PHE A 29 18.03 -1.30 -22.27
CA PHE A 29 17.59 -0.56 -21.09
C PHE A 29 16.05 -0.47 -21.02
N LEU A 30 15.39 -0.19 -22.15
CA LEU A 30 13.94 -0.20 -22.22
C LEU A 30 13.35 -1.60 -22.00
N VAL A 31 13.98 -2.66 -22.50
CA VAL A 31 13.55 -4.05 -22.25
C VAL A 31 13.59 -4.37 -20.75
N VAL A 32 14.67 -3.99 -20.06
CA VAL A 32 14.79 -4.19 -18.62
C VAL A 32 13.72 -3.40 -17.86
N LEU A 33 13.50 -2.13 -18.20
CA LEU A 33 12.44 -1.33 -17.58
C LEU A 33 11.05 -1.93 -17.84
N ASN A 34 10.76 -2.33 -19.07
CA ASN A 34 9.50 -2.95 -19.44
C ASN A 34 9.31 -4.32 -18.78
N GLY A 35 10.38 -5.05 -18.45
CA GLY A 35 10.30 -6.29 -17.68
C GLY A 35 10.15 -6.06 -16.17
N ALA A 36 10.80 -5.02 -15.64
CA ALA A 36 10.86 -4.76 -14.21
C ALA A 36 9.62 -4.01 -13.69
N ILE A 37 9.14 -2.98 -14.41
CA ILE A 37 8.04 -2.11 -13.96
C ILE A 37 6.72 -2.90 -13.79
N PRO A 38 6.26 -3.74 -14.74
CA PRO A 38 4.94 -4.36 -14.63
C PRO A 38 4.74 -5.25 -13.41
N PRO A 39 5.71 -6.09 -12.98
CA PRO A 39 5.61 -6.80 -11.70
C PRO A 39 5.40 -5.88 -10.49
N PHE A 40 6.07 -4.72 -10.42
CA PHE A 40 5.86 -3.78 -9.33
C PHE A 40 4.46 -3.14 -9.38
N VAL A 41 4.00 -2.76 -10.57
CA VAL A 41 2.63 -2.23 -10.75
C VAL A 41 1.59 -3.28 -10.36
N PHE A 42 1.80 -4.54 -10.73
CA PHE A 42 0.95 -5.66 -10.32
C PHE A 42 0.89 -5.80 -8.79
N LEU A 43 2.04 -5.79 -8.12
CA LEU A 43 2.11 -5.87 -6.66
C LEU A 43 1.40 -4.69 -5.97
N LEU A 44 1.57 -3.47 -6.51
CA LEU A 44 0.84 -2.30 -6.03
C LEU A 44 -0.68 -2.46 -6.21
N GLY A 45 -1.12 -3.00 -7.35
CA GLY A 45 -2.54 -3.29 -7.60
C GLY A 45 -3.11 -4.30 -6.60
N VAL A 46 -2.40 -5.41 -6.36
CA VAL A 46 -2.77 -6.41 -5.34
C VAL A 46 -2.86 -5.77 -3.96
N PHE A 47 -1.88 -4.92 -3.62
CA PHE A 47 -1.84 -4.23 -2.33
C PHE A 47 -3.05 -3.30 -2.13
N ILE A 48 -3.43 -2.52 -3.15
CA ILE A 48 -4.61 -1.63 -3.08
C ILE A 48 -5.89 -2.44 -2.87
N VAL A 49 -6.09 -3.51 -3.65
CA VAL A 49 -7.27 -4.37 -3.51
C VAL A 49 -7.32 -5.02 -2.12
N TRP A 50 -6.17 -5.44 -1.60
CA TRP A 50 -6.08 -6.02 -0.28
C TRP A 50 -6.48 -5.04 0.82
N LEU A 51 -6.04 -3.78 0.74
CA LEU A 51 -6.44 -2.72 1.69
C LEU A 51 -7.94 -2.44 1.62
N GLU A 52 -8.52 -2.30 0.43
CA GLU A 52 -9.96 -2.06 0.26
C GLU A 52 -10.81 -3.20 0.87
N ILE A 53 -10.40 -4.46 0.67
CA ILE A 53 -11.07 -5.63 1.27
C ILE A 53 -11.02 -5.57 2.79
N ASP A 54 -9.89 -5.12 3.37
CA ASP A 54 -9.73 -5.00 4.82
C ASP A 54 -10.64 -3.91 5.39
N GLU A 55 -10.71 -2.74 4.74
CA GLU A 55 -11.62 -1.66 5.14
C GLU A 55 -13.09 -2.09 5.12
N TRP A 56 -13.52 -2.81 4.06
CA TRP A 56 -14.88 -3.37 3.99
C TRP A 56 -15.17 -4.39 5.08
N LYS A 57 -14.16 -5.12 5.54
CA LYS A 57 -14.31 -6.07 6.64
C LYS A 57 -14.51 -5.33 7.96
N ILE A 58 -13.69 -4.31 8.23
CA ILE A 58 -13.77 -3.47 9.42
C ILE A 58 -15.14 -2.78 9.51
N GLU A 59 -15.60 -2.16 8.41
CA GLU A 59 -16.90 -1.48 8.40
C GLU A 59 -18.07 -2.44 8.71
N ARG A 60 -18.00 -3.67 8.19
CA ARG A 60 -19.00 -4.71 8.46
C ARG A 60 -18.97 -5.19 9.92
N GLU A 61 -17.80 -5.26 10.53
CA GLU A 61 -17.65 -5.64 11.94
C GLU A 61 -18.20 -4.53 12.85
N LEU A 62 -17.86 -3.26 12.59
CA LEU A 62 -18.41 -2.12 13.34
C LEU A 62 -19.95 -2.06 13.28
N LYS A 63 -20.55 -2.22 12.10
CA LYS A 63 -22.02 -2.21 11.94
C LYS A 63 -22.69 -3.33 12.77
N LYS A 64 -22.08 -4.51 12.82
CA LYS A 64 -22.60 -5.64 13.62
C LYS A 64 -22.52 -5.35 15.12
N GLU A 65 -21.43 -4.75 15.58
CA GLU A 65 -21.27 -4.36 16.98
C GLU A 65 -22.28 -3.28 17.40
N GLU A 66 -22.46 -2.24 16.57
CA GLU A 66 -23.46 -1.20 16.83
C GLU A 66 -24.88 -1.76 16.93
N GLU A 67 -25.26 -2.67 16.03
CA GLU A 67 -26.57 -3.32 16.09
C GLU A 67 -26.76 -4.13 17.36
N ARG A 68 -25.73 -4.90 17.77
CA ARG A 68 -25.77 -5.69 19.01
C ARG A 68 -25.93 -4.77 20.23
N ALA A 69 -25.14 -3.70 20.30
CA ALA A 69 -25.23 -2.71 21.37
C ALA A 69 -26.64 -2.06 21.42
N LYS A 70 -27.20 -1.66 20.27
CA LYS A 70 -28.57 -1.10 20.18
C LYS A 70 -29.62 -2.11 20.64
N ARG A 71 -29.53 -3.38 20.23
CA ARG A 71 -30.46 -4.45 20.64
C ARG A 71 -30.38 -4.70 22.15
N GLU A 72 -29.19 -4.74 22.72
CA GLU A 72 -28.99 -4.90 24.17
C GLU A 72 -29.53 -3.72 24.97
N ALA A 73 -29.26 -2.49 24.54
CA ALA A 73 -29.79 -1.28 25.16
C ALA A 73 -31.33 -1.27 25.17
N ARG A 74 -31.96 -1.59 24.01
CA ARG A 74 -33.42 -1.75 23.91
C ARG A 74 -33.96 -2.83 24.84
N ARG A 75 -33.24 -3.97 24.96
CA ARG A 75 -33.63 -5.07 25.86
C ARG A 75 -33.55 -4.65 27.33
N LYS A 76 -32.47 -3.97 27.74
CA LYS A 76 -32.30 -3.44 29.11
C LYS A 76 -33.39 -2.41 29.44
N ALA A 77 -33.67 -1.47 28.53
CA ALA A 77 -34.72 -0.47 28.70
C ALA A 77 -36.13 -1.10 28.83
N ARG A 78 -36.45 -2.12 28.02
CA ARG A 78 -37.71 -2.88 28.14
C ARG A 78 -37.83 -3.60 29.49
N LYS A 79 -36.75 -4.22 29.98
CA LYS A 79 -36.74 -4.88 31.30
C LYS A 79 -36.94 -3.88 32.44
N ALA A 80 -36.28 -2.71 32.39
CA ALA A 80 -36.45 -1.65 33.37
C ALA A 80 -37.89 -1.12 33.42
N LYS A 81 -38.51 -0.88 32.25
CA LYS A 81 -39.92 -0.45 32.17
C LYS A 81 -40.90 -1.50 32.73
N LYS A 82 -40.67 -2.79 32.48
CA LYS A 82 -41.49 -3.87 33.06
C LYS A 82 -41.35 -3.96 34.58
N LYS A 83 -40.14 -3.78 35.12
CA LYS A 83 -39.89 -3.80 36.57
C LYS A 83 -40.54 -2.62 37.30
N LYS A 84 -40.63 -1.45 36.66
CA LYS A 84 -41.28 -0.24 37.24
C LYS A 84 -42.82 -0.28 37.20
N ARG A 85 -43.41 -1.19 36.41
CA ARG A 85 -44.87 -1.36 36.25
C ARG A 85 -45.46 -2.50 37.09
N ARG A 86 -44.62 -3.29 37.77
CA ARG A 86 -44.99 -4.26 38.79
C ARG A 86 -44.74 -3.66 40.14
#